data_AF-A0A401JC18-F1
#
_entry.id   AF-A0A401JC18-F1
#
_cell.length_a   1.000
_cell.length_b   1.000
_cell.length_c   1.000
_cell.angle_alpha   90.00
_cell.angle_beta   90.00
_cell.angle_gamma   90.00
#
_symmetry.space_group_name_H-M   'P 1'
#
loop_
_entity.id
_entity.type
_entity.pdbx_description
1 polymer ?
#
loop_
_entity_poly.entity_id
_entity_poly.type
_entity_poly.pdbx_seq_one_letter_code
_entity_poly.pdbx_strand_id
1 'polypeptide(L)'
;MYEKKTAAVLSAPIDVLTWEHALARISRWAARRDSRYVCICNAHAVVTAGQDAAFGRVVKEADMATPDGAPVAWVLRKLGYVDQQRINGPDLMWKYCEQAAKKGESIYLYGSRPETLEILQRRLVEAFPGLRIAGAHSPPFRPATAAEDEADVARINASGAGTVWVSLGCPKQEQWMAAHRGRVNAVMIGVGAAFDYHAGTISRAPVWMQNAGLEWLHRLVSEPRRLWKRYLVTNTLFVIGATRQLVFGNARTRAIENAIVVAPLVSVGLVVMRGQEVLLSMRNNQSAQPSWFVPGGRIFKNEPIQSALARIAETELGLGVALAGGKIVPKWLGAFEHFHADCFAEEAGVPSHYVVLGHELNVAEDFPLPSPERPHVELRWWPITEALASPDVHCFSKDYFQQKVPRHDPISPEAPAGGAFTYGGVLDGQVAQAI
;
A
#
# COMPACT_ATOMS: atom_id res chain seq x y z
N MET A 1 8.92 6.07 -15.23
CA MET A 1 7.59 6.28 -14.59
C MET A 1 7.83 6.19 -13.09
N TYR A 2 7.43 7.18 -12.29
CA TYR A 2 7.59 7.10 -10.83
C TYR A 2 6.47 6.25 -10.24
N GLU A 3 6.85 5.19 -9.55
CA GLU A 3 5.94 4.27 -8.89
C GLU A 3 5.25 4.96 -7.69
N LYS A 4 3.97 4.66 -7.45
CA LYS A 4 3.21 5.24 -6.36
C LYS A 4 3.67 4.61 -5.05
N LYS A 5 4.48 5.32 -4.27
CA LYS A 5 4.87 4.91 -2.92
C LYS A 5 3.85 5.40 -1.89
N THR A 6 3.28 4.49 -1.13
CA THR A 6 2.32 4.80 -0.06
C THR A 6 2.73 4.18 1.25
N ALA A 7 2.40 4.83 2.36
CA ALA A 7 2.55 4.29 3.69
C ALA A 7 1.27 4.50 4.51
N ALA A 8 0.93 3.54 5.35
CA ALA A 8 -0.22 3.67 6.23
C ALA A 8 0.08 4.67 7.35
N VAL A 9 -0.78 5.67 7.52
CA VAL A 9 -0.85 6.49 8.73
C VAL A 9 -2.17 6.13 9.42
N LEU A 10 -2.06 5.50 10.58
CA LEU A 10 -3.14 4.71 11.18
C LEU A 10 -3.67 3.68 10.15
N SER A 11 -4.91 3.82 9.70
CA SER A 11 -5.54 2.95 8.69
C SER A 11 -5.61 3.58 7.29
N ALA A 12 -5.21 4.84 7.14
CA ALA A 12 -5.31 5.57 5.87
C ALA A 12 -4.00 5.42 5.06
N PRO A 13 -4.06 4.99 3.79
CA PRO A 13 -2.88 5.01 2.93
C PRO A 13 -2.57 6.45 2.51
N ILE A 14 -1.38 6.93 2.84
CA ILE A 14 -0.89 8.28 2.51
C ILE A 14 0.29 8.15 1.55
N ASP A 15 0.30 8.91 0.48
CA ASP A 15 1.41 8.95 -0.46
C ASP A 15 2.66 9.51 0.23
N VAL A 16 3.80 8.86 -0.01
CA VAL A 16 5.12 9.38 0.36
C VAL A 16 5.66 10.13 -0.85
N LEU A 17 5.63 11.46 -0.78
CA LEU A 17 5.95 12.32 -1.91
C LEU A 17 6.46 13.70 -1.51
N THR A 18 7.19 14.33 -2.43
CA THR A 18 7.68 15.71 -2.32
C THR A 18 6.72 16.68 -3.00
N TRP A 19 6.91 17.98 -2.74
CA TRP A 19 6.19 19.05 -3.46
C TRP A 19 6.33 18.94 -4.98
N GLU A 20 7.54 18.70 -5.46
CA GLU A 20 7.83 18.56 -6.89
C GLU A 20 7.03 17.41 -7.51
N HIS A 21 7.05 16.24 -6.87
CA HIS A 21 6.30 15.07 -7.34
C HIS A 21 4.79 15.30 -7.34
N ALA A 22 4.24 15.91 -6.27
CA ALA A 22 2.82 16.21 -6.19
C ALA A 22 2.38 17.15 -7.32
N LEU A 23 3.10 18.26 -7.51
CA LEU A 23 2.79 19.26 -8.55
C LEU A 23 2.98 18.71 -9.96
N ALA A 24 4.07 17.97 -10.22
CA ALA A 24 4.32 17.35 -11.52
C ALA A 24 3.26 16.30 -11.87
N ARG A 25 2.80 15.52 -10.89
CA ARG A 25 1.75 14.51 -11.07
C ARG A 25 0.41 15.17 -11.38
N ILE A 26 0.01 16.19 -10.62
CA ILE A 26 -1.22 16.96 -10.89
C ILE A 26 -1.16 17.62 -12.26
N SER A 27 -0.08 18.32 -12.61
CA SER A 27 0.08 18.99 -13.91
C SER A 27 0.01 18.00 -15.08
N ARG A 28 0.59 16.80 -14.95
CA ARG A 28 0.49 15.76 -15.98
C ARG A 28 -0.95 15.28 -16.19
N TRP A 29 -1.67 15.02 -15.11
CA TRP A 29 -3.07 14.60 -15.17
C TRP A 29 -3.96 15.73 -15.71
N ALA A 30 -3.70 16.97 -15.29
CA ALA A 30 -4.43 18.15 -15.73
C ALA A 30 -4.27 18.40 -17.23
N ALA A 31 -3.05 18.26 -17.78
CA ALA A 31 -2.77 18.40 -19.20
C ALA A 31 -3.54 17.37 -20.06
N ARG A 32 -3.80 16.18 -19.51
CA ARG A 32 -4.58 15.11 -20.15
C ARG A 32 -6.07 15.16 -19.84
N ARG A 33 -6.47 16.04 -18.92
CA ARG A 33 -7.82 16.10 -18.35
C ARG A 33 -8.27 14.74 -17.79
N ASP A 34 -7.33 14.01 -17.20
CA ASP A 34 -7.60 12.71 -16.59
C ASP A 34 -8.60 12.90 -15.44
N SER A 35 -9.66 12.09 -15.43
CA SER A 35 -10.61 12.08 -14.31
C SER A 35 -9.96 11.40 -13.09
N ARG A 36 -9.41 12.22 -12.19
CA ARG A 36 -8.63 11.81 -11.03
C ARG A 36 -8.99 12.66 -9.83
N TYR A 37 -8.78 12.14 -8.63
CA TYR A 37 -8.99 12.94 -7.42
C TYR A 37 -7.85 12.85 -6.41
N VAL A 38 -7.65 13.97 -5.70
CA VAL A 38 -6.60 14.17 -4.72
C VAL A 38 -7.22 14.51 -3.36
N CYS A 39 -6.92 13.67 -2.38
CA CYS A 39 -7.30 13.87 -0.98
C CYS A 39 -6.15 14.54 -0.23
N ILE A 40 -6.44 15.64 0.47
CA ILE A 40 -5.46 16.35 1.30
C ILE A 40 -5.70 15.93 2.75
N CYS A 41 -4.91 14.95 3.22
CA CYS A 41 -5.23 14.17 4.41
C CYS A 41 -4.51 14.72 5.64
N ASN A 42 -5.25 15.44 6.48
CA ASN A 42 -4.80 15.83 7.81
C ASN A 42 -5.23 14.83 8.89
N ALA A 43 -4.82 15.06 10.14
CA ALA A 43 -5.15 14.19 11.28
C ALA A 43 -6.65 13.89 11.41
N HIS A 44 -7.52 14.87 11.11
CA HIS A 44 -8.97 14.65 11.13
C HIS A 44 -9.38 13.67 10.03
N ALA A 45 -8.97 13.91 8.78
CA ALA A 45 -9.28 13.01 7.66
C ALA A 45 -8.77 11.58 7.92
N VAL A 46 -7.55 11.43 8.45
CA VAL A 46 -6.97 10.12 8.77
C VAL A 46 -7.78 9.39 9.85
N VAL A 47 -8.19 10.07 10.92
CA VAL A 47 -9.01 9.46 11.98
C VAL A 47 -10.41 9.12 11.45
N THR A 48 -11.04 10.02 10.71
CA THR A 48 -12.35 9.76 10.09
C THR A 48 -12.30 8.55 9.16
N ALA A 49 -11.21 8.37 8.39
CA ALA A 49 -11.02 7.21 7.51
C ALA A 49 -10.92 5.88 8.26
N GLY A 50 -10.50 5.90 9.53
CA GLY A 50 -10.48 4.71 10.39
C GLY A 50 -11.81 4.43 11.11
N GLN A 51 -12.67 5.44 11.27
CA GLN A 51 -13.96 5.32 11.96
C GLN A 51 -15.13 5.08 11.02
N ASP A 52 -15.04 5.58 9.78
CA ASP A 52 -16.06 5.46 8.75
C ASP A 52 -15.49 4.65 7.57
N ALA A 53 -15.99 3.42 7.39
CA ALA A 53 -15.55 2.52 6.33
C ALA A 53 -15.87 3.06 4.91
N ALA A 54 -16.93 3.85 4.75
CA ALA A 54 -17.24 4.47 3.46
C ALA A 54 -16.22 5.56 3.14
N PHE A 55 -15.90 6.44 4.09
CA PHE A 55 -14.87 7.45 3.92
C PHE A 55 -13.46 6.84 3.80
N GLY A 56 -13.17 5.76 4.54
CA GLY A 56 -11.92 5.02 4.42
C GLY A 56 -11.68 4.47 3.02
N ARG A 57 -12.72 3.96 2.34
CA ARG A 57 -12.64 3.54 0.93
C ARG A 57 -12.33 4.71 0.00
N VAL A 58 -12.99 5.86 0.20
CA VAL A 58 -12.72 7.09 -0.57
C VAL A 58 -11.25 7.51 -0.46
N VAL A 59 -10.65 7.49 0.74
CA VAL A 59 -9.23 7.84 0.87
C VAL A 59 -8.33 6.77 0.23
N LYS A 60 -8.68 5.48 0.37
CA LYS A 60 -7.91 4.36 -0.20
C LYS A 60 -7.89 4.37 -1.73
N GLU A 61 -8.99 4.74 -2.35
CA GLU A 61 -9.16 4.76 -3.81
C GLU A 61 -8.66 6.08 -4.44
N ALA A 62 -8.22 7.04 -3.63
CA ALA A 62 -7.70 8.31 -4.11
C ALA A 62 -6.48 8.08 -5.02
N ASP A 63 -6.46 8.79 -6.14
CA ASP A 63 -5.35 8.72 -7.08
C ASP A 63 -4.07 9.30 -6.42
N MET A 64 -4.23 10.24 -5.50
CA MET A 64 -3.19 10.73 -4.58
C MET A 64 -3.78 11.16 -3.23
N ALA A 65 -3.16 10.75 -2.13
CA ALA A 65 -3.50 11.17 -0.77
C ALA A 65 -2.30 11.89 -0.14
N THR A 66 -2.33 13.22 -0.03
CA THR A 66 -1.18 14.01 0.43
C THR A 66 -1.12 14.12 1.95
N PRO A 67 0.08 14.15 2.56
CA PRO A 67 0.23 14.36 3.99
C PRO A 67 0.04 15.84 4.37
N ASP A 68 -1.17 16.17 4.85
CA ASP A 68 -1.51 17.50 5.36
C ASP A 68 -1.31 17.60 6.88
N GLY A 69 -0.88 18.76 7.34
CA GLY A 69 -0.56 19.01 8.73
C GLY A 69 0.78 18.40 9.17
N ALA A 70 1.37 19.02 10.20
CA ALA A 70 2.60 18.52 10.80
C ALA A 70 2.47 17.09 11.37
N PRO A 71 1.37 16.70 12.04
CA PRO A 71 1.27 15.37 12.66
C PRO A 71 1.35 14.20 11.68
N VAL A 72 0.69 14.30 10.52
CA VAL A 72 0.71 13.22 9.50
C VAL A 72 2.10 13.08 8.91
N ALA A 73 2.73 14.20 8.55
CA ALA A 73 4.11 14.20 8.06
C ALA A 73 5.10 13.68 9.12
N TRP A 74 4.90 13.99 10.42
CA TRP A 74 5.71 13.47 11.52
C TRP A 74 5.62 11.95 11.66
N VAL A 75 4.41 11.39 11.55
CA VAL A 75 4.24 9.93 11.60
C VAL A 75 4.97 9.27 10.44
N LEU A 76 4.82 9.78 9.21
CA LEU A 76 5.56 9.26 8.05
C LEU A 76 7.08 9.33 8.24
N ARG A 77 7.61 10.46 8.76
CA ARG A 77 9.03 10.58 9.08
C ARG A 77 9.49 9.55 10.13
N LYS A 78 8.69 9.33 11.17
CA LYS A 78 8.98 8.31 12.20
C LYS A 78 8.84 6.87 11.70
N LEU A 79 8.11 6.64 10.60
CA LEU A 79 8.02 5.35 9.91
C LEU A 79 9.17 5.11 8.93
N GLY A 80 10.19 5.99 8.89
CA GLY A 80 11.39 5.83 8.06
C GLY A 80 11.44 6.75 6.83
N TYR A 81 10.37 7.49 6.52
CA TYR A 81 10.34 8.44 5.41
C TYR A 81 10.87 9.81 5.83
N VAL A 82 12.15 9.87 6.22
CA VAL A 82 12.76 11.02 6.93
C VAL A 82 12.58 12.37 6.22
N ASP A 83 12.55 12.37 4.89
CA ASP A 83 12.41 13.59 4.08
C ASP A 83 10.96 13.97 3.75
N GLN A 84 9.98 13.28 4.33
CA GLN A 84 8.58 13.54 4.03
C GLN A 84 8.19 14.98 4.40
N GLN A 85 7.77 15.74 3.38
CA GLN A 85 7.33 17.12 3.49
C GLN A 85 5.85 17.20 3.89
N ARG A 86 5.44 18.32 4.52
CA ARG A 86 4.02 18.64 4.72
C ARG A 86 3.48 19.28 3.45
N ILE A 87 2.43 18.68 2.88
CA ILE A 87 1.76 19.15 1.66
C ILE A 87 0.31 19.52 2.04
N ASN A 88 0.10 20.80 2.34
CA ASN A 88 -1.21 21.33 2.74
C ASN A 88 -1.98 21.91 1.54
N GLY A 89 -3.30 22.03 1.69
CA GLY A 89 -4.19 22.53 0.64
C GLY A 89 -3.92 23.97 0.20
N PRO A 90 -3.79 24.94 1.11
CA PRO A 90 -3.54 26.33 0.74
C PRO A 90 -2.25 26.52 -0.07
N ASP A 91 -1.14 25.93 0.36
CA ASP A 91 0.15 26.06 -0.32
C ASP A 91 0.18 25.27 -1.62
N LEU A 92 -0.48 24.10 -1.67
CA LEU A 92 -0.60 23.33 -2.92
C LEU A 92 -1.37 24.10 -3.99
N MET A 93 -2.49 24.70 -3.62
CA MET A 93 -3.25 25.56 -4.52
C MET A 93 -2.41 26.73 -5.02
N TRP A 94 -1.73 27.44 -4.12
CA TRP A 94 -0.94 28.61 -4.48
C TRP A 94 0.22 28.26 -5.42
N LYS A 95 0.99 27.22 -5.09
CA LYS A 95 2.10 26.73 -5.90
C LYS A 95 1.63 26.19 -7.26
N TYR A 96 0.49 25.51 -7.30
CA TYR A 96 -0.07 25.03 -8.55
C TYR A 96 -0.55 26.18 -9.44
N CYS A 97 -1.26 27.17 -8.90
CA CYS A 97 -1.69 28.35 -9.66
C CYS A 97 -0.50 29.10 -10.30
N GLU A 98 0.61 29.25 -9.56
CA GLU A 98 1.84 29.83 -10.11
C GLU A 98 2.38 29.03 -11.32
N GLN A 99 2.38 27.69 -11.23
CA GLN A 99 2.81 26.83 -12.33
C GLN A 99 1.83 26.84 -13.50
N ALA A 100 0.53 26.84 -13.21
CA ALA A 100 -0.54 26.85 -14.19
C ALA A 100 -0.50 28.14 -15.01
N ALA A 101 -0.27 29.30 -14.39
CA ALA A 101 -0.08 30.57 -15.09
C ALA A 101 1.09 30.52 -16.08
N LYS A 102 2.22 29.91 -15.70
CA LYS A 102 3.41 29.77 -16.57
C LYS A 102 3.20 28.79 -17.72
N LYS A 103 2.44 27.71 -17.50
CA LYS A 103 2.16 26.67 -18.49
C LYS A 103 0.91 26.92 -19.33
N GLY A 104 0.16 27.98 -19.01
CA GLY A 104 -1.15 28.24 -19.57
C GLY A 104 -2.16 27.14 -19.22
N GLU A 105 -2.05 26.44 -18.09
CA GLU A 105 -3.07 25.49 -17.64
C GLU A 105 -4.29 26.24 -17.08
N SER A 106 -5.48 25.64 -17.17
CA SER A 106 -6.74 26.23 -16.70
C SER A 106 -7.25 25.56 -15.43
N ILE A 107 -7.82 26.36 -14.53
CA ILE A 107 -8.40 25.92 -13.25
C ILE A 107 -9.90 26.21 -13.19
N TYR A 108 -10.61 25.40 -12.42
CA TYR A 108 -12.01 25.63 -12.04
C TYR A 108 -12.13 25.69 -10.52
N LEU A 109 -12.96 26.60 -10.01
CA LEU A 109 -13.21 26.75 -8.57
C LEU A 109 -14.61 26.26 -8.21
N TYR A 110 -14.73 25.24 -7.36
CA TYR A 110 -16.01 24.66 -6.97
C TYR A 110 -16.17 24.64 -5.44
N GLY A 111 -17.22 25.27 -4.92
CA GLY A 111 -17.48 25.36 -3.47
C GLY A 111 -17.31 26.77 -2.89
N SER A 112 -17.25 26.84 -1.55
CA SER A 112 -17.34 28.09 -0.78
C SER A 112 -18.59 28.94 -1.10
N ARG A 113 -18.64 30.19 -0.63
CA ARG A 113 -19.73 31.14 -0.89
C ARG A 113 -19.45 31.96 -2.16
N PRO A 114 -20.48 32.44 -2.88
CA PRO A 114 -20.29 33.28 -4.07
C PRO A 114 -19.37 34.49 -3.83
N GLU A 115 -19.54 35.19 -2.70
CA GLU A 115 -18.75 36.37 -2.36
C GLU A 115 -17.27 36.01 -2.12
N THR A 116 -17.02 34.83 -1.55
CA THR A 116 -15.64 34.33 -1.33
C THR A 116 -15.00 33.94 -2.65
N LEU A 117 -15.74 33.32 -3.57
CA LEU A 117 -15.26 32.98 -4.91
C LEU A 117 -14.91 34.23 -5.72
N GLU A 118 -15.70 35.30 -5.64
CA GLU A 118 -15.40 36.56 -6.33
C GLU A 118 -14.11 37.21 -5.84
N ILE A 119 -13.88 37.24 -4.52
CA ILE A 119 -12.64 37.76 -3.95
C ILE A 119 -11.45 36.87 -4.33
N LEU A 120 -11.62 35.55 -4.24
CA LEU A 120 -10.59 34.57 -4.59
C LEU A 120 -10.15 34.71 -6.04
N GLN A 121 -11.10 34.81 -6.98
CA GLN A 121 -10.79 34.98 -8.40
C GLN A 121 -9.95 36.24 -8.66
N ARG A 122 -10.34 37.38 -8.08
CA ARG A 122 -9.59 38.63 -8.21
C ARG A 122 -8.16 38.49 -7.69
N ARG A 123 -7.99 37.97 -6.47
CA ARG A 123 -6.67 37.80 -5.85
C ARG A 123 -5.77 36.84 -6.60
N LEU A 124 -6.32 35.77 -7.17
CA LEU A 124 -5.55 34.82 -7.96
C LEU A 124 -5.05 35.44 -9.27
N VAL A 125 -5.90 36.23 -9.95
CA VAL A 125 -5.50 36.94 -11.18
C VAL A 125 -4.50 38.05 -10.89
N GLU A 126 -4.67 38.78 -9.79
CA GLU A 126 -3.71 39.80 -9.32
C GLU A 126 -2.34 39.18 -8.97
N ALA A 127 -2.33 38.05 -8.27
CA ALA A 127 -1.11 37.36 -7.87
C ALA A 127 -0.41 36.64 -9.04
N PHE A 128 -1.17 36.14 -10.01
CA PHE A 128 -0.67 35.36 -11.14
C PHE A 128 -1.22 35.89 -12.48
N PRO A 129 -0.66 36.99 -13.02
CA PRO A 129 -1.04 37.53 -14.31
C PRO A 129 -0.74 36.50 -15.42
N GLY A 130 -1.77 35.80 -15.89
CA GLY A 130 -1.65 34.69 -16.85
C GLY A 130 -2.40 33.42 -16.42
N LEU A 131 -2.85 33.34 -15.17
CA LEU A 131 -3.69 32.24 -14.70
C LEU A 131 -5.04 32.24 -15.44
N ARG A 132 -5.40 31.10 -16.04
CA ARG A 132 -6.69 30.92 -16.70
C ARG A 132 -7.70 30.30 -15.74
N ILE A 133 -8.63 31.12 -15.23
CA ILE A 133 -9.78 30.62 -14.46
C ILE A 133 -10.91 30.33 -15.46
N ALA A 134 -11.14 29.05 -15.75
CA ALA A 134 -12.12 28.60 -16.73
C ALA A 134 -13.57 28.65 -16.21
N GLY A 135 -13.74 28.73 -14.89
CA GLY A 135 -15.03 28.95 -14.26
C GLY A 135 -14.96 28.88 -12.74
N ALA A 136 -16.01 29.36 -12.11
CA ALA A 136 -16.22 29.26 -10.68
C ALA A 136 -17.70 29.00 -10.39
N HIS A 137 -18.01 28.09 -9.46
CA HIS A 137 -19.37 27.81 -9.06
C HIS A 137 -19.47 27.48 -7.56
N SER A 138 -20.44 28.10 -6.90
CA SER A 138 -20.83 27.81 -5.53
C SER A 138 -22.10 26.94 -5.57
N PRO A 139 -22.00 25.63 -5.28
CA PRO A 139 -23.18 24.78 -5.17
C PRO A 139 -24.05 25.19 -3.97
N PRO A 140 -25.32 24.75 -3.91
CA PRO A 140 -26.19 25.05 -2.79
C PRO A 140 -25.63 24.49 -1.47
N PHE A 141 -25.91 25.19 -0.36
CA PHE A 141 -25.49 24.77 1.00
C PHE A 141 -26.36 23.63 1.57
N ARG A 142 -27.31 23.14 0.79
CA ARG A 142 -28.12 21.94 1.02
C ARG A 142 -27.65 20.82 0.09
N PRO A 143 -28.04 19.55 0.31
CA PRO A 143 -27.83 18.52 -0.69
C PRO A 143 -28.34 18.97 -2.07
N ALA A 144 -27.48 18.82 -3.09
CA ALA A 144 -27.85 19.07 -4.47
C ALA A 144 -28.82 17.99 -4.96
N THR A 145 -29.76 18.39 -5.80
CA THR A 145 -30.59 17.44 -6.55
C THR A 145 -29.75 16.78 -7.65
N ALA A 146 -30.18 15.62 -8.16
CA ALA A 146 -29.47 14.95 -9.25
C ALA A 146 -29.34 15.84 -10.51
N ALA A 147 -30.34 16.67 -10.80
CA ALA A 147 -30.32 17.60 -11.92
C ALA A 147 -29.31 18.75 -11.70
N GLU A 148 -29.18 19.26 -10.47
CA GLU A 148 -28.17 20.27 -10.12
C GLU A 148 -26.75 19.67 -10.21
N ASP A 149 -26.57 18.44 -9.70
CA ASP A 149 -25.28 17.72 -9.76
C ASP A 149 -24.84 17.48 -11.22
N GLU A 150 -25.74 16.99 -12.08
CA GLU A 150 -25.47 16.82 -13.51
C GLU A 150 -25.16 18.15 -14.21
N ALA A 151 -25.87 19.23 -13.86
CA ALA A 151 -25.60 20.55 -14.40
C ALA A 151 -24.22 21.08 -13.98
N ASP A 152 -23.80 20.82 -12.74
CA ASP A 152 -22.47 21.17 -12.24
C ASP A 152 -21.37 20.40 -12.99
N VAL A 153 -21.55 19.09 -13.18
CA VAL A 153 -20.63 18.25 -13.96
C VAL A 153 -20.52 18.75 -15.40
N ALA A 154 -21.65 19.02 -16.06
CA ALA A 154 -21.67 19.54 -17.42
C ALA A 154 -20.95 20.89 -17.52
N ARG A 155 -21.19 21.80 -16.57
CA ARG A 155 -20.55 23.12 -16.52
C ARG A 155 -19.04 23.01 -16.33
N ILE A 156 -18.59 22.12 -15.43
CA ILE A 156 -17.16 21.86 -15.21
C ILE A 156 -16.53 21.30 -16.48
N ASN A 157 -17.14 20.29 -17.10
CA ASN A 157 -16.59 19.65 -18.30
C ASN A 157 -16.52 20.59 -19.51
N ALA A 158 -17.56 21.41 -19.71
CA ALA A 158 -17.64 22.41 -20.78
C ALA A 158 -16.60 23.53 -20.62
N SER A 159 -16.17 23.83 -19.38
CA SER A 159 -15.14 24.85 -19.13
C SER A 159 -13.76 24.48 -19.70
N GLY A 160 -13.50 23.20 -19.94
CA GLY A 160 -12.19 22.72 -20.40
C GLY A 160 -11.07 22.86 -19.36
N ALA A 161 -11.41 23.04 -18.07
CA ALA A 161 -10.43 23.10 -17.00
C ALA A 161 -9.61 21.80 -16.89
N GLY A 162 -8.31 21.92 -16.62
CA GLY A 162 -7.46 20.77 -16.31
C GLY A 162 -7.57 20.34 -14.84
N THR A 163 -7.89 21.28 -13.95
CA THR A 163 -8.09 21.03 -12.51
C THR A 163 -9.37 21.65 -11.99
N VAL A 164 -9.97 21.01 -10.99
CA VAL A 164 -11.14 21.49 -10.24
C VAL A 164 -10.76 21.53 -8.76
N TRP A 165 -10.70 22.73 -8.21
CA TRP A 165 -10.38 22.95 -6.79
C TRP A 165 -11.69 22.94 -6.00
N VAL A 166 -11.81 22.00 -5.05
CA VAL A 166 -13.06 21.70 -4.35
C VAL A 166 -12.99 22.17 -2.89
N SER A 167 -13.92 23.04 -2.49
CA SER A 167 -14.05 23.60 -1.14
C SER A 167 -15.48 23.37 -0.59
N LEU A 168 -15.79 22.10 -0.28
CA LEU A 168 -17.07 21.71 0.36
C LEU A 168 -16.89 21.29 1.84
N GLY A 169 -15.64 21.15 2.27
CA GLY A 169 -15.26 20.66 3.59
C GLY A 169 -15.21 19.13 3.65
N CYS A 170 -14.34 18.62 4.52
CA CYS A 170 -14.19 17.19 4.80
C CYS A 170 -15.30 16.71 5.77
N PRO A 171 -16.00 15.58 5.49
CA PRO A 171 -15.72 14.57 4.46
C PRO A 171 -16.44 14.78 3.11
N LYS A 172 -17.30 15.80 3.00
CA LYS A 172 -18.19 16.01 1.85
C LYS A 172 -17.44 16.16 0.53
N GLN A 173 -16.33 16.91 0.53
CA GLN A 173 -15.54 17.15 -0.68
C GLN A 173 -14.91 15.85 -1.20
N GLU A 174 -14.35 15.00 -0.33
CA GLU A 174 -13.73 13.76 -0.79
C GLU A 174 -14.79 12.78 -1.31
N GLN A 175 -15.94 12.69 -0.63
CA GLN A 175 -17.07 11.87 -1.08
C GLN A 175 -17.61 12.35 -2.43
N TRP A 176 -17.76 13.67 -2.60
CA TRP A 176 -18.19 14.26 -3.86
C TRP A 176 -17.17 13.92 -4.97
N MET A 177 -15.88 14.15 -4.75
CA MET A 177 -14.85 13.86 -5.77
C MET A 177 -14.81 12.38 -6.16
N ALA A 178 -14.92 11.46 -5.19
CA ALA A 178 -14.95 10.03 -5.46
C ALA A 178 -16.19 9.63 -6.28
N ALA A 179 -17.37 10.16 -5.94
CA ALA A 179 -18.60 9.93 -6.70
C ALA A 179 -18.57 10.52 -8.13
N HIS A 180 -17.66 11.46 -8.38
CA HIS A 180 -17.50 12.15 -9.67
C HIS A 180 -16.31 11.66 -10.49
N ARG A 181 -15.54 10.68 -9.98
CA ARG A 181 -14.49 10.01 -10.75
C ARG A 181 -15.11 9.28 -11.94
N GLY A 182 -14.60 9.57 -13.14
CA GLY A 182 -15.16 9.11 -14.42
C GLY A 182 -16.25 10.02 -15.01
N ARG A 183 -16.80 10.97 -14.23
CA ARG A 183 -17.82 11.94 -14.69
C ARG A 183 -17.22 13.32 -14.95
N VAL A 184 -16.26 13.75 -14.12
CA VAL A 184 -15.55 15.03 -14.27
C VAL A 184 -14.23 14.83 -15.01
N ASN A 185 -14.07 15.47 -16.17
CA ASN A 185 -12.89 15.40 -17.06
C ASN A 185 -11.83 16.43 -16.64
N ALA A 186 -11.37 16.31 -15.40
CA ALA A 186 -10.35 17.13 -14.77
C ALA A 186 -9.83 16.46 -13.48
N VAL A 187 -8.70 16.94 -12.97
CA VAL A 187 -8.18 16.53 -11.66
C VAL A 187 -8.92 17.29 -10.57
N MET A 188 -9.67 16.59 -9.73
CA MET A 188 -10.38 17.18 -8.60
C MET A 188 -9.50 17.19 -7.35
N ILE A 189 -9.31 18.35 -6.71
CA ILE A 189 -8.44 18.49 -5.53
C ILE A 189 -9.24 19.11 -4.38
N GLY A 190 -9.41 18.34 -3.30
CA GLY A 190 -10.13 18.79 -2.10
C GLY A 190 -9.24 19.66 -1.22
N VAL A 191 -9.53 20.96 -1.13
CA VAL A 191 -8.66 21.94 -0.43
C VAL A 191 -9.23 22.52 0.85
N GLY A 192 -10.47 22.17 1.20
CA GLY A 192 -11.14 22.67 2.40
C GLY A 192 -11.08 24.20 2.47
N ALA A 193 -10.53 24.74 3.56
CA ALA A 193 -10.51 26.18 3.84
C ALA A 193 -9.48 27.00 3.03
N ALA A 194 -8.82 26.42 2.02
CA ALA A 194 -7.85 27.16 1.20
C ALA A 194 -8.48 28.39 0.52
N PHE A 195 -9.75 28.28 0.09
CA PHE A 195 -10.46 29.39 -0.55
C PHE A 195 -10.60 30.57 0.41
N ASP A 196 -11.00 30.31 1.66
CA ASP A 196 -11.16 31.34 2.68
C ASP A 196 -9.82 32.01 3.06
N TYR A 197 -8.73 31.23 3.12
CA TYR A 197 -7.40 31.78 3.38
C TYR A 197 -6.93 32.70 2.27
N HIS A 198 -7.05 32.25 1.02
CA HIS A 198 -6.59 33.03 -0.13
C HIS A 198 -7.50 34.22 -0.42
N ALA A 199 -8.82 34.09 -0.20
CA ALA A 199 -9.76 35.21 -0.21
C ALA A 199 -9.56 36.18 0.97
N GLY A 200 -8.87 35.76 2.04
CA GLY A 200 -8.63 36.57 3.23
C GLY A 200 -9.85 36.73 4.13
N THR A 201 -10.88 35.90 3.95
CA THR A 201 -12.04 35.84 4.85
C THR A 201 -11.69 35.18 6.18
N ILE A 202 -10.64 34.36 6.20
CA ILE A 202 -10.06 33.77 7.40
C ILE A 202 -8.56 34.09 7.47
N SER A 203 -8.10 34.53 8.63
CA SER A 203 -6.66 34.76 8.87
C SER A 203 -5.90 33.45 9.03
N ARG A 204 -4.79 33.30 8.32
CA ARG A 204 -3.87 32.16 8.45
C ARG A 204 -2.90 32.40 9.60
N ALA A 205 -2.43 31.33 10.23
CA ALA A 205 -1.45 31.43 11.31
C ALA A 205 -0.16 32.12 10.82
N PRO A 206 0.54 32.89 11.66
CA PRO A 206 1.87 33.43 11.34
C PRO A 206 2.85 32.35 10.86
N VAL A 207 3.80 32.71 9.98
CA VAL A 207 4.74 31.76 9.36
C VAL A 207 5.51 30.94 10.39
N TRP A 208 5.94 31.56 11.50
CA TRP A 208 6.64 30.85 12.57
C TRP A 208 5.77 29.75 13.20
N MET A 209 4.46 29.98 13.39
CA MET A 209 3.53 28.97 13.90
C MET A 209 3.30 27.87 12.89
N GLN A 210 3.20 28.22 11.60
CA GLN A 210 3.05 27.22 10.53
C GLN A 210 4.26 26.28 10.48
N ASN A 211 5.47 26.85 10.55
CA ASN A 211 6.73 26.09 10.55
C ASN A 211 6.89 25.23 11.82
N ALA A 212 6.43 25.72 12.96
CA ALA A 212 6.39 24.96 14.22
C ALA A 212 5.25 23.90 14.27
N GLY A 213 4.37 23.85 13.26
CA GLY A 213 3.22 22.94 13.25
C GLY A 213 2.08 23.34 14.20
N LEU A 214 2.05 24.59 14.67
CA LEU A 214 1.07 25.16 15.61
C LEU A 214 -0.13 25.80 14.92
N GLU A 215 -0.28 25.61 13.61
CA GLU A 215 -1.40 26.17 12.83
C GLU A 215 -2.77 25.70 13.35
N TRP A 216 -2.85 24.48 13.91
CA TRP A 216 -4.06 24.00 14.57
C TRP A 216 -4.41 24.84 15.82
N LEU A 217 -3.42 25.24 16.61
CA LEU A 217 -3.64 26.03 17.83
C LEU A 217 -4.18 27.42 17.49
N HIS A 218 -3.61 28.06 16.46
CA HIS A 218 -4.14 29.33 15.95
C HIS A 218 -5.61 29.20 15.55
N ARG A 219 -5.96 28.15 14.78
CA ARG A 219 -7.36 27.93 14.38
C ARG A 219 -8.29 27.67 15.57
N LEU A 220 -7.82 26.93 16.58
CA LEU A 220 -8.62 26.69 17.80
C LEU A 220 -8.95 28.02 18.50
N VAL A 221 -8.00 28.94 18.56
CA VAL A 221 -8.21 30.27 19.16
C VAL A 221 -9.11 31.15 18.29
N SER A 222 -9.00 31.07 16.95
CA SER A 222 -9.84 31.85 16.03
C SER A 222 -11.28 31.33 15.93
N GLU A 223 -11.48 30.02 16.00
CA GLU A 223 -12.80 29.38 15.83
C GLU A 223 -13.12 28.38 16.98
N PRO A 224 -13.07 28.79 18.26
CA PRO A 224 -13.11 27.88 19.39
C PRO A 224 -14.38 27.07 19.41
N ARG A 225 -15.55 27.72 19.26
CA ARG A 225 -16.88 27.08 19.26
C ARG A 225 -17.02 25.98 18.19
N ARG A 226 -16.34 26.12 17.05
CA ARG A 226 -16.42 25.16 15.94
C ARG A 226 -15.41 24.03 16.08
N LEU A 227 -14.19 24.33 16.52
CA LEU A 227 -13.07 23.38 16.42
C LEU A 227 -12.73 22.65 17.71
N TRP A 228 -13.18 23.13 18.88
CA TRP A 228 -12.79 22.53 20.17
C TRP A 228 -13.17 21.05 20.30
N LYS A 229 -14.43 20.68 20.00
CA LYS A 229 -14.88 19.28 20.04
C LYS A 229 -14.10 18.42 19.07
N ARG A 230 -13.91 18.95 17.85
CA ARG A 230 -13.20 18.25 16.78
C ARG A 230 -11.77 17.95 17.22
N TYR A 231 -11.02 18.94 17.69
CA TYR A 231 -9.64 18.74 18.11
C TYR A 231 -9.52 17.87 19.35
N LEU A 232 -10.38 18.05 20.35
CA LEU A 232 -10.35 17.20 21.54
C LEU A 232 -10.57 15.73 21.19
N VAL A 233 -11.50 15.42 20.29
CA VAL A 233 -11.79 14.03 19.89
C VAL A 233 -10.76 13.53 18.88
N THR A 234 -10.66 14.16 17.70
CA THR A 234 -9.85 13.62 16.61
C THR A 234 -8.35 13.72 16.85
N ASN A 235 -7.85 14.78 17.50
CA ASN A 235 -6.42 14.85 17.76
C ASN A 235 -6.02 13.86 18.86
N THR A 236 -6.85 13.65 19.87
CA THR A 236 -6.60 12.61 20.90
C THR A 236 -6.58 11.22 20.28
N LEU A 237 -7.57 10.88 19.46
CA LEU A 237 -7.61 9.60 18.74
C LEU A 237 -6.43 9.43 17.79
N PHE A 238 -6.04 10.51 17.09
CA PHE A 238 -4.85 10.49 16.23
C PHE A 238 -3.59 10.22 17.05
N VAL A 239 -3.38 10.91 18.18
CA VAL A 239 -2.20 10.72 19.03
C VAL A 239 -2.15 9.30 19.59
N ILE A 240 -3.27 8.77 20.09
CA ILE A 240 -3.35 7.39 20.59
C ILE A 240 -3.06 6.40 19.47
N GLY A 241 -3.70 6.56 18.31
CA GLY A 241 -3.51 5.68 17.15
C GLY A 241 -2.09 5.73 16.60
N ALA A 242 -1.52 6.92 16.44
CA ALA A 242 -0.15 7.11 16.00
C ALA A 242 0.86 6.55 17.00
N THR A 243 0.66 6.78 18.31
CA THR A 243 1.52 6.19 19.35
C THR A 243 1.45 4.67 19.30
N ARG A 244 0.24 4.10 19.21
CA ARG A 244 0.06 2.66 19.08
C ARG A 244 0.73 2.12 17.81
N GLN A 245 0.61 2.81 16.68
CA GLN A 245 1.25 2.43 15.43
C GLN A 245 2.78 2.47 15.52
N LEU A 246 3.35 3.52 16.12
CA LEU A 246 4.80 3.66 16.21
C LEU A 246 5.41 2.68 17.23
N VAL A 247 4.71 2.41 18.33
CA VAL A 247 5.17 1.49 19.39
C VAL A 247 4.93 0.03 19.01
N PHE A 248 3.73 -0.30 18.51
CA PHE A 248 3.30 -1.68 18.26
C PHE A 248 3.13 -2.03 16.78
N GLY A 249 3.00 -1.05 15.87
CA GLY A 249 2.90 -1.31 14.43
C GLY A 249 4.20 -1.85 13.84
N ASN A 250 5.34 -1.45 14.41
CA ASN A 250 6.63 -2.09 14.12
C ASN A 250 6.71 -3.52 14.66
N ALA A 251 5.92 -3.92 15.67
CA ALA A 251 6.04 -5.24 16.27
C ALA A 251 5.48 -6.35 15.38
N ARG A 252 4.49 -6.07 14.51
CA ARG A 252 3.90 -7.12 13.65
C ARG A 252 4.73 -7.38 12.39
N THR A 253 5.21 -6.32 11.76
CA THR A 253 6.10 -6.39 10.59
C THR A 253 7.50 -6.88 11.01
N ARG A 254 8.08 -6.31 12.09
CA ARG A 254 9.33 -6.85 12.66
C ARG A 254 9.18 -8.24 13.26
N ALA A 255 8.02 -8.68 13.77
CA ALA A 255 7.90 -10.06 14.23
C ALA A 255 7.86 -11.05 13.07
N ILE A 256 7.30 -10.68 11.91
CA ILE A 256 7.28 -11.54 10.72
C ILE A 256 8.65 -11.51 10.03
N GLU A 257 9.26 -10.34 9.86
CA GLU A 257 10.64 -10.17 9.35
C GLU A 257 11.64 -10.82 10.30
N ASN A 258 11.61 -10.53 11.61
CA ASN A 258 12.49 -11.19 12.57
C ASN A 258 12.18 -12.69 12.67
N ALA A 259 10.95 -13.17 12.53
CA ALA A 259 10.73 -14.62 12.55
C ALA A 259 11.38 -15.33 11.35
N ILE A 260 11.39 -14.70 10.17
CA ILE A 260 12.01 -15.25 8.95
C ILE A 260 13.54 -15.05 8.95
N VAL A 261 14.01 -13.92 9.48
CA VAL A 261 15.44 -13.57 9.57
C VAL A 261 16.14 -14.29 10.73
N VAL A 262 15.43 -14.62 11.81
CA VAL A 262 16.02 -15.17 13.04
C VAL A 262 15.85 -16.70 13.13
N ALA A 263 14.95 -17.32 12.37
CA ALA A 263 14.73 -18.76 12.42
C ALA A 263 14.38 -19.40 11.07
N PRO A 264 14.82 -20.65 10.81
CA PRO A 264 14.37 -21.41 9.66
C PRO A 264 12.86 -21.65 9.68
N LEU A 265 12.23 -21.56 8.51
CA LEU A 265 10.84 -21.91 8.32
C LEU A 265 10.72 -23.43 8.15
N VAL A 266 9.83 -24.07 8.91
CA VAL A 266 9.56 -25.50 8.72
C VAL A 266 8.44 -25.68 7.69
N SER A 267 8.65 -26.56 6.72
CA SER A 267 7.72 -26.83 5.63
C SER A 267 7.64 -28.31 5.30
N VAL A 268 6.64 -28.68 4.50
CA VAL A 268 6.45 -30.03 3.95
C VAL A 268 6.57 -29.95 2.43
N GLY A 269 7.36 -30.85 1.85
CA GLY A 269 7.42 -31.10 0.40
C GLY A 269 6.69 -32.39 0.07
N LEU A 270 5.79 -32.36 -0.92
CA LEU A 270 4.94 -33.48 -1.32
C LEU A 270 5.40 -34.02 -2.68
N VAL A 271 6.24 -35.04 -2.66
CA VAL A 271 6.73 -35.74 -3.86
C VAL A 271 5.65 -36.73 -4.31
N VAL A 272 4.74 -36.27 -5.17
CA VAL A 272 3.65 -37.13 -5.68
C VAL A 272 4.13 -37.93 -6.87
N MET A 273 4.06 -39.24 -6.76
CA MET A 273 4.59 -40.21 -7.71
C MET A 273 3.48 -41.00 -8.37
N ARG A 274 3.58 -41.15 -9.68
CA ARG A 274 2.72 -41.98 -10.52
C ARG A 274 3.59 -42.79 -11.46
N GLY A 275 3.84 -44.06 -11.12
CA GLY A 275 4.82 -44.88 -11.85
C GLY A 275 6.21 -44.22 -11.83
N GLN A 276 6.75 -43.88 -13.01
CA GLN A 276 8.03 -43.17 -13.17
C GLN A 276 7.89 -41.66 -13.41
N GLU A 277 6.73 -41.09 -13.09
CA GLU A 277 6.45 -39.67 -13.20
C GLU A 277 6.28 -39.02 -11.83
N VAL A 278 6.71 -37.75 -11.73
CA VAL A 278 6.50 -36.87 -10.58
C VAL A 278 5.58 -35.73 -10.96
N LEU A 279 4.70 -35.32 -10.05
CA LEU A 279 3.91 -34.11 -10.20
C LEU A 279 4.70 -32.87 -9.78
N LEU A 280 4.79 -31.88 -10.67
CA LEU A 280 5.40 -30.59 -10.37
C LEU A 280 4.38 -29.46 -10.60
N SER A 281 4.55 -28.36 -9.86
CA SER A 281 3.79 -27.12 -10.02
C SER A 281 4.68 -25.98 -10.50
N MET A 282 4.18 -25.16 -11.42
CA MET A 282 4.87 -23.95 -11.86
C MET A 282 4.75 -22.87 -10.77
N ARG A 283 5.88 -22.32 -10.32
CA ARG A 283 5.91 -21.23 -9.34
C ARG A 283 6.31 -19.92 -10.02
N ASN A 284 5.36 -18.98 -10.08
CA ASN A 284 5.60 -17.59 -10.48
C ASN A 284 5.88 -16.74 -9.23
N ASN A 285 7.04 -16.90 -8.60
CA ASN A 285 7.47 -15.98 -7.55
C ASN A 285 8.18 -14.78 -8.21
N GLN A 286 7.81 -13.55 -7.83
CA GLN A 286 8.33 -12.30 -8.43
C GLN A 286 9.86 -12.10 -8.31
N SER A 287 10.56 -12.95 -7.56
CA SER A 287 11.99 -12.86 -7.24
C SER A 287 12.87 -13.99 -7.83
N ALA A 288 12.29 -14.98 -8.53
CA ALA A 288 13.06 -16.00 -9.26
C ALA A 288 12.46 -16.25 -10.64
N GLN A 289 13.25 -16.79 -11.59
CA GLN A 289 12.69 -17.23 -12.86
C GLN A 289 11.58 -18.27 -12.60
N PRO A 290 10.48 -18.23 -13.36
CA PRO A 290 9.44 -19.25 -13.27
C PRO A 290 10.07 -20.64 -13.33
N SER A 291 9.83 -21.45 -12.31
CA SER A 291 10.42 -22.79 -12.22
C SER A 291 9.42 -23.79 -11.72
N TRP A 292 9.56 -25.01 -12.23
CA TRP A 292 8.81 -26.18 -11.79
C TRP A 292 9.35 -26.66 -10.46
N PHE A 293 8.44 -26.86 -9.51
CA PHE A 293 8.77 -27.22 -8.14
C PHE A 293 7.86 -28.33 -7.62
N VAL A 294 8.37 -29.14 -6.69
CA VAL A 294 7.55 -30.08 -5.93
C VAL A 294 6.51 -29.30 -5.08
N PRO A 295 5.22 -29.65 -5.15
CA PRO A 295 4.18 -29.00 -4.34
C PRO A 295 4.51 -29.06 -2.85
N GLY A 296 4.22 -27.98 -2.11
CA GLY A 296 4.58 -27.91 -0.71
C GLY A 296 4.17 -26.63 -0.02
N GLY A 297 4.30 -26.61 1.30
CA GLY A 297 3.82 -25.50 2.12
C GLY A 297 4.41 -25.48 3.51
N ARG A 298 4.26 -24.32 4.19
CA ARG A 298 4.75 -24.13 5.55
C ARG A 298 3.85 -24.80 6.57
N ILE A 299 4.47 -25.26 7.65
CA ILE A 299 3.78 -25.71 8.87
C ILE A 299 3.48 -24.46 9.72
N PHE A 300 2.24 -24.33 10.17
CA PHE A 300 1.84 -23.19 11.01
C PHE A 300 2.20 -23.40 12.47
N LYS A 301 2.26 -22.29 13.23
CA LYS A 301 2.54 -22.35 14.66
C LYS A 301 1.45 -23.16 15.36
N ASN A 302 1.87 -24.10 16.22
CA ASN A 302 1.00 -25.03 16.95
C ASN A 302 0.20 -25.99 16.05
N GLU A 303 0.67 -26.23 14.83
CA GLU A 303 0.08 -27.21 13.93
C GLU A 303 0.87 -28.54 13.98
N PRO A 304 0.22 -29.69 14.26
CA PRO A 304 0.86 -30.99 14.14
C PRO A 304 1.26 -31.29 12.69
N ILE A 305 2.38 -31.98 12.49
CA ILE A 305 2.92 -32.30 11.14
C ILE A 305 1.90 -33.05 10.29
N GLN A 306 1.16 -34.00 10.87
CA GLN A 306 0.13 -34.76 10.15
C GLN A 306 -1.01 -33.86 9.67
N SER A 307 -1.43 -32.89 10.49
CA SER A 307 -2.44 -31.91 10.13
C SER A 307 -1.95 -30.98 9.01
N ALA A 308 -0.69 -30.54 9.10
CA ALA A 308 -0.07 -29.71 8.07
C ALA A 308 0.00 -30.46 6.73
N LEU A 309 0.39 -31.73 6.75
CA LEU A 309 0.49 -32.56 5.55
C LEU A 309 -0.88 -32.72 4.86
N ALA A 310 -1.94 -33.01 5.63
CA ALA A 310 -3.29 -33.11 5.08
C ALA A 310 -3.80 -31.76 4.52
N ARG A 311 -3.61 -30.65 5.27
CA ARG A 311 -4.01 -29.31 4.84
C ARG A 311 -3.28 -28.90 3.56
N ILE A 312 -1.95 -29.05 3.51
CA ILE A 312 -1.14 -28.65 2.35
C ILE A 312 -1.53 -29.49 1.14
N ALA A 313 -1.74 -30.79 1.30
CA ALA A 313 -2.19 -31.64 0.21
C ALA A 313 -3.60 -31.30 -0.28
N GLU A 314 -4.51 -30.84 0.59
CA GLU A 314 -5.81 -30.30 0.16
C GLU A 314 -5.63 -29.02 -0.66
N THR A 315 -4.92 -28.04 -0.11
CA THR A 315 -4.79 -26.72 -0.74
C THR A 315 -4.03 -26.77 -2.07
N GLU A 316 -2.94 -27.54 -2.12
CA GLU A 316 -2.05 -27.60 -3.29
C GLU A 316 -2.48 -28.65 -4.32
N LEU A 317 -3.27 -29.68 -3.93
CA LEU A 317 -3.57 -30.83 -4.79
C LEU A 317 -5.01 -31.35 -4.70
N GLY A 318 -5.82 -30.92 -3.73
CA GLY A 318 -7.14 -31.50 -3.46
C GLY A 318 -7.09 -32.95 -2.92
N LEU A 319 -5.99 -33.35 -2.26
CA LEU A 319 -5.75 -34.73 -1.79
C LEU A 319 -5.80 -34.89 -0.27
N GLY A 320 -6.14 -33.85 0.49
CA GLY A 320 -6.10 -33.86 1.95
C GLY A 320 -7.05 -34.86 2.56
N VAL A 321 -8.25 -35.04 1.98
CA VAL A 321 -9.22 -36.05 2.43
C VAL A 321 -8.68 -37.47 2.23
N ALA A 322 -7.99 -37.74 1.12
CA ALA A 322 -7.42 -39.06 0.83
C ALA A 322 -6.27 -39.41 1.80
N LEU A 323 -5.47 -38.41 2.17
CA LEU A 323 -4.40 -38.53 3.17
C LEU A 323 -4.95 -38.70 4.58
N ALA A 324 -5.90 -37.87 5.00
CA ALA A 324 -6.51 -37.94 6.33
C ALA A 324 -7.28 -39.26 6.53
N GLY A 325 -7.88 -39.79 5.46
CA GLY A 325 -8.58 -41.08 5.46
C GLY A 325 -7.67 -42.31 5.30
N GLY A 326 -6.35 -42.15 5.21
CA GLY A 326 -5.38 -43.26 5.12
C GLY A 326 -5.39 -44.01 3.79
N LYS A 327 -6.03 -43.48 2.75
CA LYS A 327 -6.02 -44.08 1.39
C LYS A 327 -4.69 -43.89 0.69
N ILE A 328 -4.00 -42.78 0.99
CA ILE A 328 -2.64 -42.50 0.57
C ILE A 328 -1.81 -42.43 1.86
N VAL A 329 -0.78 -43.26 1.95
CA VAL A 329 0.12 -43.27 3.12
C VAL A 329 1.41 -42.54 2.74
N PRO A 330 1.71 -41.39 3.37
CA PRO A 330 2.92 -40.64 3.06
C PRO A 330 4.15 -41.39 3.56
N LYS A 331 5.12 -41.59 2.68
CA LYS A 331 6.41 -42.19 3.01
C LYS A 331 7.43 -41.08 3.31
N TRP A 332 8.08 -41.17 4.47
CA TRP A 332 9.12 -40.23 4.87
C TRP A 332 10.36 -40.34 3.97
N LEU A 333 10.78 -39.21 3.38
CA LEU A 333 11.99 -39.14 2.55
C LEU A 333 13.20 -38.57 3.29
N GLY A 334 12.98 -37.74 4.31
CA GLY A 334 14.06 -37.05 5.01
C GLY A 334 13.80 -35.55 5.17
N ALA A 335 14.70 -34.91 5.91
CA ALA A 335 14.75 -33.45 6.01
C ALA A 335 15.72 -32.88 4.96
N PHE A 336 15.30 -31.81 4.30
CA PHE A 336 16.04 -31.08 3.28
C PHE A 336 16.15 -29.61 3.69
N GLU A 337 17.14 -28.90 3.15
CA GLU A 337 17.36 -27.48 3.45
C GLU A 337 17.29 -26.68 2.16
N HIS A 338 16.39 -25.70 2.08
CA HIS A 338 16.28 -24.80 0.94
C HIS A 338 16.70 -23.39 1.37
N PHE A 339 17.78 -22.89 0.76
CA PHE A 339 18.29 -21.53 0.97
C PHE A 339 17.96 -20.68 -0.25
N HIS A 340 17.10 -19.68 -0.07
CA HIS A 340 16.74 -18.72 -1.10
C HIS A 340 17.34 -17.35 -0.79
N ALA A 341 17.76 -16.62 -1.82
CA ALA A 341 18.31 -15.27 -1.68
C ALA A 341 17.27 -14.21 -1.31
N ASP A 342 15.99 -14.45 -1.61
CA ASP A 342 14.88 -13.54 -1.35
C ASP A 342 13.78 -14.20 -0.52
N CYS A 343 12.89 -13.38 0.05
CA CYS A 343 11.78 -13.82 0.87
C CYS A 343 10.42 -13.53 0.21
N PHE A 344 9.35 -14.10 0.76
CA PHE A 344 7.97 -13.91 0.28
C PHE A 344 7.35 -12.57 0.73
N ALA A 345 7.89 -11.93 1.77
CA ALA A 345 7.52 -10.55 2.07
C ALA A 345 8.14 -9.69 0.96
N GLU A 346 7.37 -8.76 0.39
CA GLU A 346 7.67 -7.97 -0.82
C GLU A 346 8.90 -7.02 -0.69
N GLU A 347 9.84 -7.31 0.20
CA GLU A 347 11.12 -6.63 0.39
C GLU A 347 12.26 -7.43 -0.25
N ALA A 348 12.86 -6.84 -1.28
CA ALA A 348 14.03 -7.40 -1.96
C ALA A 348 15.24 -7.50 -1.03
N GLY A 349 15.98 -8.61 -1.08
CA GLY A 349 17.29 -8.76 -0.41
C GLY A 349 17.28 -9.38 0.99
N VAL A 350 16.16 -9.94 1.46
CA VAL A 350 16.12 -10.73 2.71
C VAL A 350 16.16 -12.23 2.37
N PRO A 351 17.20 -12.99 2.76
CA PRO A 351 17.25 -14.42 2.47
C PRO A 351 16.19 -15.19 3.24
N SER A 352 15.72 -16.30 2.67
CA SER A 352 14.81 -17.22 3.36
C SER A 352 15.38 -18.63 3.43
N HIS A 353 15.33 -19.23 4.63
CA HIS A 353 15.80 -20.58 4.88
C HIS A 353 14.62 -21.47 5.29
N TYR A 354 14.45 -22.59 4.59
CA TYR A 354 13.44 -23.60 4.91
C TYR A 354 14.08 -24.92 5.29
N VAL A 355 13.61 -25.49 6.41
CA VAL A 355 13.76 -26.92 6.72
C VAL A 355 12.53 -27.62 6.17
N VAL A 356 12.73 -28.47 5.17
CA VAL A 356 11.67 -29.12 4.41
C VAL A 356 11.58 -30.59 4.76
N LEU A 357 10.42 -31.00 5.26
CA LEU A 357 10.09 -32.37 5.61
C LEU A 357 9.51 -33.07 4.36
N GLY A 358 10.36 -33.81 3.65
CA GLY A 358 10.00 -34.46 2.39
C GLY A 358 9.15 -35.71 2.60
N HIS A 359 8.02 -35.79 1.91
CA HIS A 359 7.12 -36.95 1.93
C HIS A 359 6.76 -37.38 0.51
N GLU A 360 6.91 -38.67 0.23
CA GLU A 360 6.50 -39.30 -1.02
C GLU A 360 5.06 -39.80 -0.92
N LEU A 361 4.24 -39.44 -1.91
CA LEU A 361 2.86 -39.86 -2.04
C LEU A 361 2.73 -40.70 -3.32
N ASN A 362 2.52 -42.00 -3.18
CA ASN A 362 2.31 -42.87 -4.34
C ASN A 362 0.82 -42.93 -4.70
N VAL A 363 0.49 -42.62 -5.95
CA VAL A 363 -0.87 -42.72 -6.52
C VAL A 363 -0.90 -43.74 -7.67
N ALA A 364 -2.11 -44.17 -8.06
CA ALA A 364 -2.28 -45.12 -9.16
C ALA A 364 -1.82 -44.54 -10.51
N GLU A 365 -1.38 -45.38 -11.45
CA GLU A 365 -0.84 -44.94 -12.75
C GLU A 365 -1.83 -44.16 -13.63
N ASP A 366 -3.14 -44.38 -13.42
CA ASP A 366 -4.24 -43.69 -14.09
C ASP A 366 -4.72 -42.44 -13.33
N PHE A 367 -4.04 -42.06 -12.24
CA PHE A 367 -4.47 -40.94 -11.40
C PHE A 367 -4.52 -39.64 -12.21
N PRO A 368 -5.67 -38.93 -12.24
CA PRO A 368 -5.83 -37.72 -13.03
C PRO A 368 -4.97 -36.57 -12.49
N LEU A 369 -4.81 -35.52 -13.31
CA LEU A 369 -4.17 -34.30 -12.80
C LEU A 369 -5.00 -33.74 -11.63
N PRO A 370 -4.41 -33.50 -10.45
CA PRO A 370 -5.17 -33.01 -9.31
C PRO A 370 -5.73 -31.60 -9.56
N SER A 371 -6.84 -31.27 -8.90
CA SER A 371 -7.49 -29.97 -8.99
C SER A 371 -7.23 -29.18 -7.70
N PRO A 372 -6.28 -28.24 -7.68
CA PRO A 372 -5.98 -27.45 -6.50
C PRO A 372 -7.14 -26.51 -6.13
N GLU A 373 -7.25 -26.14 -4.85
CA GLU A 373 -8.20 -25.10 -4.40
C GLU A 373 -7.83 -23.71 -4.93
N ARG A 374 -6.54 -23.48 -5.21
CA ARG A 374 -6.07 -22.18 -5.71
C ARG A 374 -6.27 -22.08 -7.23
N PRO A 375 -7.02 -21.08 -7.72
CA PRO A 375 -7.09 -20.83 -9.15
C PRO A 375 -5.71 -20.38 -9.66
N HIS A 376 -5.31 -20.88 -10.84
CA HIS A 376 -4.09 -20.52 -11.58
C HIS A 376 -2.77 -21.22 -11.19
N VAL A 377 -2.79 -22.39 -10.54
CA VAL A 377 -1.59 -23.23 -10.40
C VAL A 377 -1.48 -24.16 -11.61
N GLU A 378 -0.44 -24.01 -12.41
CA GLU A 378 -0.14 -24.93 -13.50
C GLU A 378 0.53 -26.19 -12.92
N LEU A 379 -0.12 -27.34 -13.09
CA LEU A 379 0.37 -28.65 -12.65
C LEU A 379 0.69 -29.52 -13.86
N ARG A 380 1.76 -30.30 -13.77
CA ARG A 380 2.16 -31.23 -14.82
C ARG A 380 2.82 -32.47 -14.25
N TRP A 381 2.51 -33.63 -14.83
CA TRP A 381 3.27 -34.86 -14.64
C TRP A 381 4.53 -34.82 -15.50
N TRP A 382 5.67 -35.09 -14.86
CA TRP A 382 6.98 -35.10 -15.49
C TRP A 382 7.62 -36.48 -15.34
N PRO A 383 8.08 -37.12 -16.42
CA PRO A 383 8.99 -38.25 -16.31
C PRO A 383 10.22 -37.84 -15.48
N ILE A 384 10.63 -38.65 -14.49
CA ILE A 384 11.73 -38.27 -13.58
C ILE A 384 13.01 -37.94 -14.35
N THR A 385 13.32 -38.70 -15.40
CA THR A 385 14.50 -38.48 -16.25
C THR A 385 14.47 -37.11 -16.93
N GLU A 386 13.31 -36.69 -17.43
CA GLU A 386 13.11 -35.36 -18.02
C GLU A 386 13.19 -34.25 -16.97
N ALA A 387 12.56 -34.46 -15.82
CA ALA A 387 12.60 -33.49 -14.72
C ALA A 387 14.04 -33.24 -14.24
N LEU A 388 14.86 -34.29 -14.14
CA LEU A 388 16.26 -34.18 -13.75
C LEU A 388 17.11 -33.44 -14.79
N ALA A 389 16.83 -33.65 -16.08
CA ALA A 389 17.56 -33.02 -17.19
C ALA A 389 17.13 -31.57 -17.46
N SER A 390 15.88 -31.21 -17.18
CA SER A 390 15.30 -29.90 -17.54
C SER A 390 15.91 -28.74 -16.73
N PRO A 391 16.36 -27.64 -17.35
CA PRO A 391 16.79 -26.43 -16.63
C PRO A 391 15.63 -25.71 -15.94
N ASP A 392 14.39 -25.94 -16.37
CA ASP A 392 13.19 -25.27 -15.84
C ASP A 392 12.73 -25.88 -14.51
N VAL A 393 13.26 -27.03 -14.13
CA VAL A 393 12.99 -27.68 -12.84
C VAL A 393 14.03 -27.21 -11.83
N HIS A 394 13.56 -26.66 -10.70
CA HIS A 394 14.44 -26.12 -9.68
C HIS A 394 15.31 -27.21 -9.04
N CYS A 395 16.57 -26.90 -8.72
CA CYS A 395 17.54 -27.84 -8.14
C CYS A 395 17.03 -28.55 -6.88
N PHE A 396 16.45 -27.80 -5.92
CA PHE A 396 15.81 -28.35 -4.73
C PHE A 396 14.74 -29.43 -5.00
N SER A 397 14.02 -29.36 -6.13
CA SER A 397 13.07 -30.40 -6.51
C SER A 397 13.75 -31.64 -7.08
N LYS A 398 14.94 -31.50 -7.67
CA LYS A 398 15.75 -32.63 -8.16
C LYS A 398 16.43 -33.38 -7.02
N ASP A 399 16.74 -32.71 -5.91
CA ASP A 399 17.44 -33.30 -4.77
C ASP A 399 16.70 -34.49 -4.16
N TYR A 400 15.35 -34.48 -4.20
CA TYR A 400 14.52 -35.61 -3.77
C TYR A 400 14.83 -36.93 -4.50
N PHE A 401 15.31 -36.85 -5.75
CA PHE A 401 15.59 -38.02 -6.59
C PHE A 401 17.08 -38.37 -6.67
N GLN A 402 17.96 -37.44 -6.30
CA GLN A 402 19.41 -37.62 -6.41
C GLN A 402 20.07 -38.08 -5.10
N GLN A 403 19.33 -38.16 -3.99
CA GLN A 403 19.85 -38.47 -2.64
C GLN A 403 21.09 -37.64 -2.26
N LYS A 404 21.17 -36.40 -2.74
CA LYS A 404 22.28 -35.48 -2.42
C LYS A 404 21.95 -34.67 -1.18
N VAL A 405 22.94 -34.51 -0.30
CA VAL A 405 22.98 -33.49 0.77
C VAL A 405 23.09 -32.09 0.10
N PRO A 406 22.52 -31.01 0.67
CA PRO A 406 22.10 -29.81 -0.09
C PRO A 406 23.23 -29.08 -0.84
N ARG A 407 22.87 -28.44 -1.96
CA ARG A 407 23.73 -27.49 -2.70
C ARG A 407 23.28 -26.06 -2.42
N HIS A 408 24.25 -25.17 -2.25
CA HIS A 408 24.04 -23.72 -2.23
C HIS A 408 23.62 -23.25 -3.64
N ASP A 409 22.58 -22.42 -3.75
CA ASP A 409 22.26 -21.76 -5.01
C ASP A 409 23.37 -20.72 -5.33
N PRO A 410 24.08 -20.80 -6.46
CA PRO A 410 25.16 -19.87 -6.76
C PRO A 410 24.59 -18.47 -7.04
N ILE A 411 25.04 -17.51 -6.24
CA ILE A 411 24.74 -16.08 -6.34
C ILE A 411 25.00 -15.59 -7.78
N SER A 412 24.00 -14.94 -8.40
CA SER A 412 24.20 -14.15 -9.62
C SER A 412 25.23 -13.05 -9.34
N PRO A 413 26.30 -12.88 -10.15
CA PRO A 413 27.52 -12.14 -9.77
C PRO A 413 27.39 -10.61 -9.84
N GLU A 414 26.30 -10.02 -9.34
CA GLU A 414 26.10 -8.56 -9.30
C GLU A 414 25.62 -8.05 -7.93
N ALA A 415 26.24 -8.52 -6.84
CA ALA A 415 26.15 -7.85 -5.53
C ALA A 415 27.57 -7.56 -5.00
N PRO A 416 27.83 -6.34 -4.49
CA PRO A 416 29.20 -5.93 -4.18
C PRO A 416 29.75 -6.71 -2.99
N ALA A 417 30.91 -7.32 -3.20
CA ALA A 417 31.73 -7.87 -2.14
C ALA A 417 32.14 -6.76 -1.16
N GLY A 418 31.91 -6.98 0.13
CA GLY A 418 32.51 -6.17 1.19
C GLY A 418 31.56 -5.80 2.33
N GLY A 419 31.55 -6.61 3.37
CA GLY A 419 30.87 -6.29 4.62
C GLY A 419 30.95 -7.44 5.61
N ALA A 420 32.10 -7.60 6.26
CA ALA A 420 32.21 -8.48 7.41
C ALA A 420 31.23 -7.99 8.50
N PHE A 421 30.15 -8.74 8.75
CA PHE A 421 29.30 -8.52 9.91
C PHE A 421 30.03 -9.04 11.15
N THR A 422 30.81 -8.17 11.79
CA THR A 422 31.30 -8.39 13.16
C THR A 422 30.14 -8.22 14.13
N TYR A 423 29.72 -9.30 14.78
CA TYR A 423 28.91 -9.23 16.01
C TYR A 423 29.79 -8.69 17.15
N GLY A 424 29.81 -7.37 17.32
CA GLY A 424 30.38 -6.68 18.48
C GLY A 424 29.27 -6.36 19.48
N GLY A 425 29.45 -6.80 20.72
CA GLY A 425 28.38 -7.05 21.69
C GLY A 425 27.68 -5.84 22.29
N VAL A 426 26.42 -6.11 22.70
CA VAL A 426 25.82 -5.67 23.98
C VAL A 426 24.81 -6.75 24.38
N LEU A 427 25.28 -7.85 24.96
CA LEU A 427 24.46 -8.75 25.77
C LEU A 427 25.31 -9.19 26.98
N ASP A 428 25.71 -8.21 27.77
CA ASP A 428 26.08 -8.46 29.16
C ASP A 428 24.88 -8.06 30.04
N GLY A 429 24.34 -9.05 30.75
CA GLY A 429 23.45 -8.84 31.89
C GLY A 429 21.97 -8.99 31.60
N GLN A 430 21.40 -10.06 32.20
CA GLN A 430 19.99 -10.26 32.53
C GLN A 430 19.05 -10.77 31.43
N VAL A 431 19.15 -12.08 31.12
CA VAL A 431 17.96 -12.94 31.05
C VAL A 431 18.32 -14.30 31.65
N ALA A 432 18.40 -14.36 32.98
CA ALA A 432 18.20 -15.59 33.73
C ALA A 432 16.87 -15.41 34.48
N GLN A 433 16.02 -16.43 34.41
CA GLN A 433 14.65 -16.52 34.95
C GLN A 433 13.55 -15.88 34.10
N ALA A 434 12.98 -16.67 33.18
CA ALA A 434 11.57 -17.08 33.25
C ALA A 434 11.21 -17.97 32.04
N ILE A 435 10.97 -19.25 32.35
CA ILE A 435 10.27 -20.30 31.57
C ILE A 435 11.04 -20.93 30.41
#